data_AF-A0A382UKC2-F1
#
_entry.id   AF-A0A382UKC2-F1
#
_cell.length_a   1.000
_cell.length_b   1.000
_cell.length_c   1.000
_cell.angle_alpha   90.00
_cell.angle_beta   90.00
_cell.angle_gamma   90.00
#
_symmetry.space_group_name_H-M   'P 1'
#
loop_
_entity.id
_entity.type
_entity.pdbx_description
1 polymer ?
#
loop_
_entity_poly.entity_id
_entity_poly.type
_entity_poly.pdbx_seq_one_letter_code
_entity_poly.pdbx_strand_id
1 'polypeptide(L)'
;FENFSFNISVDQNYAPQFDNADDIDTTATVGNPYSFQFGISDGNDDAFVFTVPIKPSWLYYNSSNYTISGTPQPSDTTATNNVTVQAADCGEVTSFSFSIVVTN
;
A
#
# COMPACT_ATOMS: atom_id res chain seq x y z
N PHE A 1 6.39 29.70 47.22
CA PHE A 1 6.21 28.55 46.32
C PHE A 1 6.37 29.07 44.91
N GLU A 2 7.37 28.59 44.18
CA GLU A 2 7.53 28.95 42.76
C GLU A 2 6.57 28.09 41.94
N ASN A 3 5.78 28.75 41.09
CA ASN A 3 4.97 28.06 40.10
C ASN A 3 5.86 27.75 38.91
N PHE A 4 5.99 26.47 38.59
CA PHE A 4 6.52 26.03 37.31
C PHE A 4 5.36 25.83 36.35
N SER A 5 5.43 26.52 35.21
CA SER A 5 4.57 26.27 34.06
C SER A 5 5.41 25.62 32.96
N PHE A 6 4.84 24.61 32.32
CA PHE A 6 5.34 24.04 31.08
C PHE A 6 4.19 23.99 30.08
N ASN A 7 4.54 24.05 28.79
CA ASN A 7 3.61 23.90 27.69
C ASN A 7 3.79 22.51 27.10
N ILE A 8 2.68 21.83 26.79
CA ILE A 8 2.65 20.67 25.91
C ILE A 8 2.10 21.16 24.56
N SER A 9 2.82 20.86 23.48
CA SER A 9 2.34 21.03 22.11
C SER A 9 2.30 19.65 21.46
N VAL A 10 1.23 19.38 20.72
CA VAL A 10 1.05 18.16 19.93
C VAL A 10 0.99 18.61 18.48
N ASP A 11 1.89 18.09 17.66
CA ASP A 11 1.91 18.39 16.22
C ASP A 11 0.76 17.69 15.50
N GLN A 12 0.35 18.22 14.35
CA GLN A 12 -0.65 17.58 13.50
C GLN A 12 -0.06 16.30 12.87
N ASN A 13 -0.83 15.21 12.88
CA ASN A 13 -0.51 14.02 12.11
C ASN A 13 -0.93 14.20 10.65
N TYR A 14 -0.09 13.81 9.70
CA TYR A 14 -0.43 13.71 8.29
C TYR A 14 -0.62 12.24 7.93
N ALA A 15 -1.48 11.96 6.94
CA ALA A 15 -1.65 10.60 6.44
C ALA A 15 -0.51 10.25 5.48
N PRO A 16 -0.06 8.98 5.39
CA PRO A 16 0.93 8.59 4.41
C PRO A 16 0.35 8.73 3.00
N GLN A 17 1.18 9.08 2.02
CA GLN A 17 0.76 9.28 0.63
C GLN A 17 1.47 8.29 -0.28
N PHE A 18 0.78 7.81 -1.32
CA PHE A 18 1.38 6.98 -2.35
C PHE A 18 1.92 7.85 -3.48
N ASP A 19 3.24 7.82 -3.69
CA ASP A 19 3.93 8.72 -4.63
C ASP A 19 3.83 8.24 -6.09
N ASN A 20 3.55 6.96 -6.31
CA ASN A 20 3.51 6.32 -7.62
C ASN A 20 2.18 5.61 -7.91
N ALA A 21 1.07 6.10 -7.34
CA ALA A 21 -0.26 5.50 -7.52
C ALA A 21 -0.76 5.53 -8.97
N ASP A 22 -0.26 6.46 -9.79
CA ASP A 22 -0.65 6.59 -11.22
C ASP A 22 0.21 5.76 -12.19
N ASP A 23 1.32 5.18 -11.73
CA ASP A 23 2.30 4.45 -12.57
C ASP A 23 2.39 2.97 -12.19
N ILE A 24 1.24 2.37 -11.87
CA ILE A 24 1.16 0.97 -11.46
C ILE A 24 1.12 0.07 -12.69
N ASP A 25 1.92 -0.99 -12.69
CA ASP A 25 1.76 -2.05 -13.67
C ASP A 25 0.46 -2.81 -13.40
N THR A 26 -0.54 -2.57 -14.24
CA THR A 26 -1.86 -3.19 -14.15
C THR A 26 -1.97 -4.43 -15.04
N THR A 27 -0.85 -5.00 -15.48
CA THR A 27 -0.80 -6.21 -16.30
C THR A 27 0.09 -7.27 -15.68
N ALA A 28 -0.30 -8.54 -15.82
CA ALA A 28 0.54 -9.67 -15.42
C ALA A 28 0.37 -10.82 -16.43
N THR A 29 1.42 -11.60 -16.64
CA THR A 29 1.38 -12.74 -17.58
C THR A 29 1.38 -14.05 -16.83
N VAL A 30 0.53 -15.00 -17.24
CA VAL A 30 0.45 -16.35 -16.67
C VAL A 30 1.83 -16.99 -16.61
N GLY A 31 2.20 -17.50 -15.44
CA GLY A 31 3.49 -18.17 -15.21
C GLY A 31 4.70 -17.23 -15.09
N ASN A 32 4.54 -15.92 -15.35
CA ASN A 32 5.62 -14.95 -15.16
C ASN A 32 5.52 -14.29 -13.78
N PRO A 33 6.65 -14.04 -13.09
CA PRO A 33 6.65 -13.30 -11.84
C PRO A 33 6.20 -11.86 -12.08
N TYR A 34 5.24 -11.41 -11.30
CA TYR A 34 4.80 -10.03 -11.19
C TYR A 34 5.34 -9.44 -9.87
N SER A 35 5.81 -8.19 -9.91
CA SER A 35 6.25 -7.47 -8.73
C SER A 35 6.08 -5.96 -8.93
N PHE A 36 5.51 -5.28 -7.95
CA PHE A 36 5.41 -3.82 -7.92
C PHE A 36 5.77 -3.31 -6.53
N GLN A 37 6.57 -2.24 -6.47
CA GLN A 37 6.95 -1.57 -5.22
C GLN A 37 6.27 -0.21 -5.15
N PHE A 38 5.57 0.06 -4.05
CA PHE A 38 4.97 1.36 -3.80
C PHE A 38 6.00 2.34 -3.23
N GLY A 39 6.02 3.56 -3.76
CA GLY A 39 6.61 4.71 -3.09
C GLY A 39 5.60 5.26 -2.11
N ILE A 40 5.97 5.33 -0.82
CA ILE A 40 5.11 5.86 0.23
C ILE A 40 5.91 6.88 1.03
N SER A 41 5.38 8.09 1.16
CA SER A 41 5.93 9.17 1.96
C SER A 41 4.96 9.56 3.08
N ASP A 42 5.48 10.07 4.20
CA ASP A 42 4.66 10.66 5.25
C ASP A 42 5.17 12.08 5.58
N GLY A 43 4.26 13.01 5.87
CA GLY A 43 4.55 14.43 6.03
C GLY A 43 5.24 14.77 7.36
N ASN A 44 5.12 13.91 8.37
CA ASN A 44 5.73 14.05 9.68
C ASN A 44 6.77 12.95 9.98
N ASP A 45 7.10 12.12 8.97
CA ASP A 45 8.06 11.01 9.04
C ASP A 45 7.78 10.03 10.19
N ASP A 46 6.52 9.87 10.59
CA ASP A 46 6.15 8.91 11.62
C ASP A 46 5.95 7.49 11.06
N ALA A 47 5.75 6.53 11.96
CA ALA A 47 5.68 5.13 11.57
C ALA A 47 4.27 4.76 11.09
N PHE A 48 4.17 4.34 9.83
CA PHE A 48 2.94 3.80 9.25
C PHE A 48 3.02 2.30 8.97
N VAL A 49 1.87 1.70 8.67
CA VAL A 49 1.74 0.29 8.27
C VAL A 49 1.18 0.21 6.86
N PHE A 50 1.89 -0.50 5.98
CA PHE A 50 1.40 -0.88 4.66
C PHE A 50 0.66 -2.21 4.71
N THR A 51 -0.55 -2.26 4.16
CA THR A 51 -1.37 -3.47 4.04
C THR A 51 -2.06 -3.56 2.68
N VAL A 52 -2.52 -4.77 2.34
CA VAL A 52 -3.25 -5.06 1.09
C VAL A 52 -4.51 -5.85 1.43
N PRO A 53 -5.59 -5.17 1.90
CA PRO A 53 -6.81 -5.84 2.41
C PRO A 53 -7.59 -6.59 1.33
N ILE A 54 -7.55 -6.14 0.08
CA ILE A 54 -8.16 -6.83 -1.06
C ILE A 54 -7.05 -7.20 -2.03
N LYS A 55 -6.95 -8.48 -2.37
CA LYS A 55 -6.00 -8.99 -3.37
C LYS A 55 -6.48 -10.35 -3.91
N PRO A 56 -6.09 -10.73 -5.14
CA PRO A 56 -6.28 -12.09 -5.61
C PRO A 56 -5.40 -13.08 -4.82
N SER A 57 -5.72 -14.37 -4.89
CA SER A 57 -5.02 -15.43 -4.14
C SER A 57 -3.56 -15.62 -4.56
N TRP A 58 -3.24 -15.35 -5.84
CA TRP A 58 -1.88 -15.48 -6.39
C TRP A 58 -0.94 -14.34 -5.99
N LEU A 59 -1.48 -13.22 -5.49
CA LEU A 59 -0.72 -12.04 -5.11
C LEU A 59 -0.45 -12.03 -3.61
N TYR A 60 0.78 -11.72 -3.21
CA TYR A 60 1.24 -11.55 -1.84
C TYR A 60 1.78 -10.14 -1.65
N TYR A 61 1.92 -9.71 -0.41
CA TYR A 61 2.52 -8.42 -0.10
C TYR A 61 3.57 -8.55 1.01
N ASN A 62 4.53 -7.63 1.01
CA ASN A 62 5.52 -7.47 2.04
C ASN A 62 5.43 -6.04 2.58
N SER A 63 5.04 -5.92 3.86
CA SER A 63 4.85 -4.63 4.52
C SER A 63 6.17 -3.91 4.82
N SER A 64 7.30 -4.61 4.86
CA SER A 64 8.60 -4.02 5.22
C SER A 64 9.26 -3.27 4.05
N ASN A 65 8.93 -3.61 2.81
CA ASN A 65 9.48 -2.97 1.62
C ASN A 65 8.40 -2.43 0.66
N TYR A 66 7.14 -2.48 1.09
CA TYR A 66 5.98 -1.97 0.35
C TYR A 66 5.81 -2.63 -1.02
N THR A 67 6.10 -3.92 -1.14
CA THR A 67 5.94 -4.65 -2.39
C THR A 67 4.70 -5.52 -2.41
N ILE A 68 4.07 -5.61 -3.59
CA ILE A 68 3.19 -6.71 -3.97
C ILE A 68 3.90 -7.58 -4.98
N SER A 69 3.74 -8.90 -4.89
CA SER A 69 4.38 -9.84 -5.82
C SER A 69 3.64 -11.16 -5.90
N GLY A 70 3.79 -11.88 -7.01
CA GLY A 70 3.12 -13.16 -7.21
C GLY A 70 3.33 -13.73 -8.60
N THR A 71 2.66 -14.84 -8.90
CA THR A 71 2.67 -15.45 -10.23
C THR A 71 1.26 -15.94 -10.54
N PRO A 72 0.56 -15.32 -11.50
CA PRO A 72 -0.80 -15.74 -11.83
C PRO A 72 -0.81 -17.09 -12.56
N GLN A 73 -1.90 -17.81 -12.40
CA GLN A 73 -2.19 -19.09 -13.03
C GLN A 73 -3.20 -18.90 -14.19
N PRO A 74 -3.36 -19.89 -15.09
CA PRO A 74 -4.30 -19.78 -16.21
C PRO A 74 -5.73 -19.42 -15.79
N SER A 75 -6.19 -19.86 -14.61
CA SER A 75 -7.52 -19.53 -14.07
C SER A 75 -7.72 -18.02 -13.83
N ASP A 76 -6.64 -17.28 -13.59
CA ASP A 76 -6.69 -15.87 -13.21
C ASP A 76 -6.95 -14.94 -14.41
N THR A 77 -6.81 -15.45 -15.65
CA THR A 77 -7.14 -14.73 -16.90
C THR A 77 -8.63 -14.42 -17.05
N THR A 78 -9.49 -15.22 -16.43
CA THR A 78 -10.95 -15.05 -16.44
C THR A 78 -11.50 -14.46 -15.13
N ALA A 79 -10.64 -14.28 -14.13
CA ALA A 79 -11.01 -13.76 -12.83
C ALA A 79 -10.83 -12.24 -12.76
N THR A 80 -11.58 -11.61 -11.86
CA THR A 80 -11.34 -10.21 -11.49
C THR A 80 -10.23 -10.15 -10.44
N ASN A 81 -9.07 -9.60 -10.80
CA ASN A 81 -7.93 -9.47 -9.90
C ASN A 81 -7.87 -8.08 -9.27
N ASN A 82 -8.84 -7.77 -8.41
CA ASN A 82 -8.88 -6.50 -7.68
C ASN A 82 -7.80 -6.45 -6.60
N VAL A 83 -7.19 -5.28 -6.46
CA VAL A 83 -6.21 -4.97 -5.43
C VAL A 83 -6.60 -3.66 -4.75
N THR A 84 -6.64 -3.66 -3.43
CA THR A 84 -6.74 -2.44 -2.61
C THR A 84 -5.52 -2.39 -1.73
N VAL A 85 -4.79 -1.28 -1.82
CA VAL A 85 -3.64 -1.02 -0.97
C VAL A 85 -3.97 0.07 0.03
N GLN A 86 -3.35 0.00 1.20
CA GLN A 86 -3.61 0.89 2.31
C GLN A 86 -2.31 1.20 3.05
N ALA A 87 -2.08 2.48 3.33
CA ALA A 87 -1.07 2.96 4.28
C ALA A 87 -1.80 3.71 5.41
N ALA A 88 -1.44 3.41 6.65
CA ALA A 88 -2.09 3.99 7.83
C ALA A 88 -1.09 4.26 8.94
N ASP A 89 -1.13 5.44 9.52
CA ASP A 89 -0.47 5.83 10.78
C ASP A 89 -1.53 6.36 11.74
N CYS A 90 -1.32 6.19 13.05
CA CYS A 90 -1.99 6.93 14.13
C CYS A 90 -3.49 7.36 13.99
N GLY A 91 -4.32 6.64 13.24
CA GLY A 91 -5.72 6.97 12.96
C GLY A 91 -6.00 7.61 11.58
N GLU A 92 -4.99 8.03 10.85
CA GLU A 92 -5.08 8.50 9.46
C GLU A 92 -4.82 7.36 8.47
N VAL A 93 -5.47 7.43 7.31
CA VAL A 93 -5.46 6.34 6.32
C VAL A 93 -5.50 6.91 4.91
N THR A 94 -4.57 6.44 4.07
CA THR A 94 -4.69 6.58 2.60
C THR A 94 -4.86 5.21 1.98
N SER A 95 -5.80 5.10 1.05
CA SER A 95 -6.04 3.86 0.32
C SER A 95 -6.56 4.14 -1.08
N PHE A 96 -6.26 3.24 -2.01
CA PHE A 96 -6.85 3.26 -3.34
C PHE A 96 -6.93 1.82 -3.87
N SER A 97 -7.71 1.65 -4.94
CA SER A 97 -7.94 0.34 -5.56
C SER A 97 -7.67 0.38 -7.05
N PHE A 98 -7.20 -0.75 -7.58
CA PHE A 98 -6.98 -0.99 -9.00
C PHE A 98 -7.24 -2.46 -9.32
N SER A 99 -7.18 -2.83 -10.60
CA SER A 99 -7.33 -4.20 -11.05
C SER A 99 -6.13 -4.60 -11.91
N ILE A 100 -5.68 -5.84 -11.78
CA ILE A 100 -4.62 -6.42 -12.62
C ILE A 100 -5.28 -7.25 -13.73
N VAL A 101 -4.95 -6.95 -14.98
CA VAL A 101 -5.34 -7.77 -16.13
C VAL A 101 -4.32 -8.88 -16.31
N VAL A 102 -4.77 -10.13 -16.21
CA VAL A 102 -3.92 -11.31 -16.43
C VAL A 102 -4.04 -11.78 -17.88
N THR A 103 -2.91 -11.87 -18.57
CA THR A 103 -2.80 -12.33 -19.95
C THR A 103 -2.00 -13.64 -20.06
N ASN A 104 -2.18 -14.38 -21.16
CA ASN A 104 -1.34 -15.55 -21.48
C ASN A 104 -0.05 -15.15 -22.17
#